data_AF-A0A1Y4K4C9-F1
#
_entry.id   AF-A0A1Y4K4C9-F1
#
_cell.length_a   1.000
_cell.length_b   1.000
_cell.length_c   1.000
_cell.angle_alpha   90.00
_cell.angle_beta   90.00
_cell.angle_gamma   90.00
#
_symmetry.space_group_name_H-M   'P 1'
#
loop_
_entity.id
_entity.type
_entity.pdbx_description
1 polymer ?
#
loop_
_entity_poly.entity_id
_entity_poly.type
_entity_poly.pdbx_seq_one_letter_code
_entity_poly.pdbx_strand_id
1 'polypeptide(L)'
;MAQAQGLLRLPHGGGRPDPARQRLRAGAPLRHGREARERVQARPQPVERAHALHGHGAADAALCHQLPRDAHRPGAARGVLARHRGRGRVRGRLAGRGAPHLRHPAGRRMRALMVIPGRMPGLNDYVRAERANRFAASKMKKEQTERAGIAAVEQRMPRFSGRVEIVFTWVEENRRRDMDNVAFAKKFILDGLVRAGVIHDDTPQYIAGLADRFAYDRQRPRIEVEVRGA
;
A
#
# COMPACT_ATOMS: atom_id res chain seq x y z
N MET A 1 14.60 -60.32 33.34
CA MET A 1 14.48 -61.48 32.45
C MET A 1 12.99 -61.74 32.23
N ALA A 2 12.57 -61.80 30.97
CA ALA A 2 11.21 -62.02 30.47
C ALA A 2 10.54 -63.28 31.07
N GLN A 3 9.22 -63.45 31.13
CA GLN A 3 8.25 -63.77 30.05
C GLN A 3 6.82 -63.52 30.61
N ALA A 4 5.88 -62.82 29.99
CA ALA A 4 5.15 -62.99 28.73
C ALA A 4 4.16 -64.19 28.70
N GLN A 5 2.86 -63.85 28.58
CA GLN A 5 1.80 -64.45 27.76
C GLN A 5 0.54 -64.93 28.51
N GLY A 6 -0.59 -64.30 28.16
CA GLY A 6 -1.95 -64.70 28.51
C GLY A 6 -2.92 -64.10 27.49
N LEU A 7 -3.06 -64.77 26.34
CA LEU A 7 -4.13 -64.56 25.36
C LEU A 7 -5.40 -65.26 25.86
N LEU A 8 -6.58 -64.62 25.77
CA LEU A 8 -7.81 -65.31 25.38
C LEU A 8 -8.91 -64.34 24.89
N ARG A 9 -9.63 -64.85 23.89
CA ARG A 9 -10.50 -64.20 22.91
C ARG A 9 -11.82 -63.65 23.48
N LEU A 10 -12.32 -62.59 22.84
CA LEU A 10 -13.71 -62.15 22.88
C LEU A 10 -14.56 -62.89 21.82
N PRO A 11 -15.81 -63.28 22.10
CA PRO A 11 -16.72 -63.82 21.09
C PRO A 11 -17.53 -62.73 20.36
N HIS A 12 -17.74 -62.96 19.07
CA HIS A 12 -18.66 -62.25 18.19
C HIS A 12 -20.13 -62.49 18.57
N GLY A 13 -20.95 -61.43 18.47
CA GLY A 13 -22.41 -61.51 18.48
C GLY A 13 -23.00 -60.46 17.54
N GLY A 14 -23.55 -60.92 16.42
CA GLY A 14 -24.18 -60.09 15.39
C GLY A 14 -25.61 -59.67 15.73
N GLY A 15 -26.08 -58.63 15.05
CA GLY A 15 -27.49 -58.23 15.05
C GLY A 15 -27.71 -56.93 14.28
N ARG A 16 -28.19 -57.03 13.02
CA ARG A 16 -28.92 -55.98 12.30
C ARG A 16 -30.38 -56.42 12.16
N PRO A 17 -31.34 -55.50 12.31
CA PRO A 17 -32.45 -55.39 11.35
C PRO A 17 -32.72 -53.91 11.00
N ASP A 18 -32.70 -53.52 9.72
CA ASP A 18 -33.79 -53.50 8.71
C ASP A 18 -34.53 -52.13 8.66
N PRO A 19 -34.50 -51.36 7.54
CA PRO A 19 -35.05 -50.02 7.47
C PRO A 19 -36.55 -50.01 7.10
N ALA A 20 -37.40 -49.75 8.09
CA ALA A 20 -38.82 -49.51 7.90
C ALA A 20 -39.08 -48.09 7.35
N ARG A 21 -39.60 -48.07 6.14
CA ARG A 21 -40.17 -46.93 5.40
C ARG A 21 -41.24 -46.21 6.23
N GLN A 22 -40.99 -44.96 6.61
CA GLN A 22 -42.03 -44.06 7.11
C GLN A 22 -42.39 -43.02 6.04
N ARG A 23 -43.58 -43.20 5.47
CA ARG A 23 -44.24 -42.28 4.55
C ARG A 23 -44.69 -41.04 5.33
N LEU A 24 -44.20 -39.86 4.96
CA LEU A 24 -44.81 -38.59 5.35
C LEU A 24 -45.20 -37.81 4.11
N ARG A 25 -46.46 -37.36 4.13
CA ARG A 25 -47.20 -36.69 3.06
C ARG A 25 -46.63 -35.30 2.84
N ALA A 26 -46.26 -34.97 1.61
CA ALA A 26 -46.05 -33.59 1.19
C ALA A 26 -47.29 -33.10 0.45
N GLY A 27 -47.96 -32.11 1.05
CA GLY A 27 -49.11 -31.41 0.48
C GLY A 27 -48.71 -30.56 -0.73
N ALA A 28 -49.65 -30.46 -1.66
CA ALA A 28 -49.58 -29.66 -2.87
C ALA A 28 -49.44 -28.16 -2.59
N PRO A 29 -48.75 -27.40 -3.47
CA PRO A 29 -48.98 -25.97 -3.57
C PRO A 29 -49.96 -25.66 -4.71
N LEU A 30 -50.96 -24.87 -4.35
CA LEU A 30 -51.96 -24.23 -5.19
C LEU A 30 -51.29 -23.40 -6.30
N ARG A 31 -51.67 -23.66 -7.56
CA ARG A 31 -51.53 -22.69 -8.65
C ARG A 31 -52.75 -21.80 -8.64
N HIS A 32 -52.61 -20.48 -8.62
CA HIS A 32 -53.42 -19.47 -9.35
C HIS A 32 -52.88 -18.07 -9.01
N GLY A 33 -52.77 -17.19 -10.02
CA GLY A 33 -52.50 -15.76 -9.81
C GLY A 33 -51.57 -15.15 -10.85
N ARG A 34 -52.13 -14.81 -12.01
CA ARG A 34 -51.54 -13.98 -13.06
C ARG A 34 -51.63 -12.50 -12.68
N GLU A 35 -50.51 -11.77 -12.66
CA GLU A 35 -50.41 -10.32 -12.94
C GLU A 35 -48.96 -10.10 -13.43
N ALA A 36 -48.62 -9.89 -14.70
CA ALA A 36 -48.94 -8.84 -15.67
C ALA A 36 -48.32 -7.47 -15.33
N ARG A 37 -47.35 -7.07 -16.17
CA ARG A 37 -46.82 -5.70 -16.44
C ARG A 37 -45.79 -5.25 -15.38
N GLU A 38 -44.55 -4.90 -15.70
CA GLU A 38 -44.14 -3.87 -16.65
C GLU A 38 -42.65 -4.10 -17.05
N ARG A 39 -42.38 -4.36 -18.33
CA ARG A 39 -41.01 -4.41 -18.88
C ARG A 39 -40.70 -3.03 -19.45
N VAL A 40 -39.96 -2.22 -18.72
CA VAL A 40 -39.29 -1.03 -19.28
C VAL A 40 -38.19 -1.53 -20.22
N GLN A 41 -38.44 -1.43 -21.52
CA GLN A 41 -37.45 -1.63 -22.57
C GLN A 41 -36.42 -0.49 -22.51
N ALA A 42 -35.27 -0.77 -21.91
CA ALA A 42 -34.07 0.05 -22.11
C ALA A 42 -33.55 -0.20 -23.53
N ARG A 43 -33.61 0.83 -24.37
CA ARG A 43 -32.98 0.86 -25.70
C ARG A 43 -31.46 0.75 -25.53
N PRO A 44 -30.76 -0.20 -26.20
CA PRO A 44 -29.31 -0.18 -26.28
C PRO A 44 -28.86 0.92 -27.24
N GLN A 45 -27.92 1.77 -26.80
CA GLN A 45 -27.23 2.73 -27.67
C GLN A 45 -26.21 1.97 -28.55
N PRO A 46 -26.05 2.31 -29.83
CA PRO A 46 -25.16 1.61 -30.75
C PRO A 46 -23.69 1.85 -30.42
N VAL A 47 -22.93 0.76 -30.32
CA VAL A 47 -21.47 0.73 -30.26
C VAL A 47 -20.91 0.63 -31.68
N GLU A 48 -20.44 1.75 -32.24
CA GLU A 48 -19.67 1.71 -33.49
C GLU A 48 -18.15 1.68 -33.22
N ARG A 49 -17.65 0.44 -33.30
CA ARG A 49 -16.49 -0.04 -34.06
C ARG A 49 -15.19 0.79 -34.01
N ALA A 50 -14.26 0.27 -33.23
CA ALA A 50 -12.83 0.45 -33.45
C ALA A 50 -12.39 -0.17 -34.78
N HIS A 51 -11.73 0.62 -35.63
CA HIS A 51 -10.88 0.11 -36.72
C HIS A 51 -9.43 0.05 -36.23
N ALA A 52 -8.78 -1.07 -36.55
CA ALA A 52 -7.45 -1.42 -36.11
C ALA A 52 -6.46 -1.42 -37.30
N LEU A 53 -5.20 -1.08 -36.97
CA LEU A 53 -3.92 -1.46 -37.60
C LEU A 53 -3.55 -0.85 -38.96
N HIS A 54 -2.40 -0.14 -39.02
CA HIS A 54 -1.10 -0.69 -39.45
C HIS A 54 -0.04 0.43 -39.51
N GLY A 55 1.22 0.12 -39.16
CA GLY A 55 2.36 1.00 -39.44
C GLY A 55 3.61 0.67 -38.64
N HIS A 56 4.48 -0.14 -39.22
CA HIS A 56 5.77 -0.61 -38.73
C HIS A 56 6.78 0.49 -38.35
N GLY A 57 7.70 0.15 -37.44
CA GLY A 57 8.93 0.90 -37.22
C GLY A 57 9.86 0.17 -36.24
N ALA A 58 10.63 -0.79 -36.75
CA ALA A 58 11.75 -1.41 -36.07
C ALA A 58 12.99 -0.51 -36.17
N ALA A 59 13.72 -0.32 -35.06
CA ALA A 59 15.15 -0.01 -34.98
C ALA A 59 15.52 -0.07 -33.49
N ASP A 60 16.27 -1.09 -33.07
CA ASP A 60 17.72 -1.03 -32.88
C ASP A 60 18.16 -0.04 -31.79
N ALA A 61 18.65 -0.59 -30.67
CA ALA A 61 19.90 -0.18 -30.03
C ALA A 61 20.01 -0.89 -28.67
N ALA A 62 20.60 -2.09 -28.70
CA ALA A 62 21.33 -2.59 -27.56
C ALA A 62 22.54 -1.67 -27.32
N LEU A 63 22.66 -1.08 -26.14
CA LEU A 63 23.95 -0.59 -25.65
C LEU A 63 24.04 -0.81 -24.14
N CYS A 64 24.57 -1.99 -23.80
CA CYS A 64 25.21 -2.26 -22.52
C CYS A 64 26.38 -1.28 -22.35
N HIS A 65 26.24 -0.27 -21.50
CA HIS A 65 27.40 0.49 -21.05
C HIS A 65 28.14 -0.30 -19.96
N GLN A 66 29.32 -0.72 -20.37
CA GLN A 66 30.40 -1.28 -19.57
C GLN A 66 30.86 -0.26 -18.52
N LEU A 67 31.01 -0.74 -17.28
CA LEU A 67 31.69 -0.04 -16.19
C LEU A 67 33.20 -0.10 -16.42
N PRO A 68 33.94 1.01 -16.37
CA PRO A 68 35.38 0.95 -16.15
C PRO A 68 35.66 0.68 -14.67
N ARG A 69 36.25 -0.50 -14.41
CA ARG A 69 37.11 -0.73 -13.26
C ARG A 69 38.40 0.05 -13.52
N ASP A 70 38.84 0.89 -12.58
CA ASP A 70 40.26 1.12 -12.37
C ASP A 70 40.57 1.92 -11.09
N ALA A 71 41.82 1.74 -10.67
CA ALA A 71 42.62 2.54 -9.75
C ALA A 71 42.65 2.11 -8.27
N HIS A 72 43.61 1.20 -8.05
CA HIS A 72 44.23 0.80 -6.80
C HIS A 72 45.26 1.84 -6.33
N ARG A 73 45.44 1.93 -4.99
CA ARG A 73 46.54 2.58 -4.20
C ARG A 73 46.52 4.12 -4.04
N PRO A 74 47.05 4.67 -2.91
CA PRO A 74 48.25 4.28 -2.12
C PRO A 74 47.89 3.90 -0.66
N GLY A 75 48.75 3.47 0.25
CA GLY A 75 50.21 3.47 0.43
C GLY A 75 50.43 3.52 1.95
N ALA A 76 51.20 2.57 2.49
CA ALA A 76 51.41 2.39 3.93
C ALA A 76 52.41 3.40 4.50
N ALA A 77 52.23 3.81 5.76
CA ALA A 77 53.34 4.02 6.68
C ALA A 77 52.87 4.07 8.16
N ARG A 78 53.64 3.34 8.97
CA ARG A 78 53.57 3.12 10.41
C ARG A 78 53.94 4.38 11.20
N GLY A 79 53.50 4.49 12.45
CA GLY A 79 54.22 5.32 13.41
C GLY A 79 53.53 5.62 14.75
N VAL A 80 53.95 4.86 15.77
CA VAL A 80 54.20 5.32 17.16
C VAL A 80 52.99 5.57 18.09
N LEU A 81 52.81 4.60 18.99
CA LEU A 81 52.18 4.76 20.30
C LEU A 81 53.04 5.63 21.21
N ALA A 82 52.48 6.73 21.72
CA ALA A 82 53.01 7.45 22.87
C ALA A 82 51.91 7.60 23.93
N ARG A 83 52.11 6.94 25.07
CA ARG A 83 51.42 7.22 26.32
C ARG A 83 51.99 8.53 26.89
N HIS A 84 51.17 9.40 27.47
CA HIS A 84 51.42 9.97 28.81
C HIS A 84 50.23 10.77 29.33
N ARG A 85 50.16 10.76 30.66
CA ARG A 85 49.11 11.26 31.57
C ARG A 85 49.00 12.78 31.57
N GLY A 86 47.79 13.30 31.83
CA GLY A 86 47.59 14.71 32.19
C GLY A 86 46.18 14.99 32.73
N ARG A 87 46.07 15.17 34.04
CA ARG A 87 44.86 15.61 34.75
C ARG A 87 44.54 17.07 34.37
N GLY A 88 43.26 17.41 34.26
CA GLY A 88 42.83 18.80 34.05
C GLY A 88 41.31 18.96 34.10
N ARG A 89 40.77 18.94 35.32
CA ARG A 89 39.37 19.29 35.63
C ARG A 89 39.24 20.80 35.58
N VAL A 90 38.51 21.37 34.61
CA VAL A 90 37.93 22.71 34.73
C VAL A 90 36.51 22.70 34.19
N ARG A 91 35.56 22.88 35.11
CA ARG A 91 34.16 23.18 34.83
C ARG A 91 34.07 24.60 34.26
N GLY A 92 33.83 24.72 32.96
CA GLY A 92 33.40 25.97 32.32
C GLY A 92 31.91 25.93 32.05
N ARG A 93 31.12 26.43 33.01
CA ARG A 93 29.71 26.80 32.80
C ARG A 93 29.71 28.03 31.88
N LEU A 94 29.25 27.90 30.64
CA LEU A 94 28.91 29.06 29.81
C LEU A 94 27.52 28.86 29.20
N ALA A 95 26.60 29.57 29.85
CA ALA A 95 25.41 30.25 29.35
C ALA A 95 24.79 29.74 28.04
N GLY A 96 23.57 29.23 28.16
CA GLY A 96 22.65 29.09 27.06
C GLY A 96 22.46 30.42 26.33
N ARG A 97 22.82 30.42 25.06
CA ARG A 97 22.22 31.31 24.07
C ARG A 97 21.19 30.45 23.35
N GLY A 98 19.94 30.57 23.80
CA GLY A 98 18.81 30.11 22.99
C GLY A 98 18.92 30.78 21.64
N ALA A 99 19.18 29.98 20.61
CA ALA A 99 19.09 30.46 19.24
C ALA A 99 17.70 31.08 19.08
N PRO A 100 17.59 32.35 18.64
CA PRO A 100 16.29 32.92 18.35
C PRO A 100 15.70 32.06 17.24
N HIS A 101 14.63 31.35 17.56
CA HIS A 101 13.80 30.69 16.56
C HIS A 101 13.26 31.83 15.70
N LEU A 102 13.98 32.12 14.60
CA LEU A 102 13.64 33.13 13.62
C LEU A 102 12.23 32.79 13.16
N ARG A 103 11.24 33.50 13.75
CA ARG A 103 9.88 33.55 13.25
C ARG A 103 10.00 34.17 11.88
N HIS A 104 10.08 33.31 10.87
CA HIS A 104 10.00 33.74 9.50
C HIS A 104 8.65 34.43 9.34
N PRO A 105 8.60 35.67 8.81
CA PRO A 105 7.34 36.30 8.46
C PRO A 105 6.60 35.36 7.50
N ALA A 106 5.27 35.26 7.68
CA ALA A 106 4.40 34.31 7.01
C ALA A 106 4.33 34.57 5.49
N GLY A 107 5.42 34.28 4.78
CA GLY A 107 5.41 34.01 3.35
C GLY A 107 4.43 32.87 3.12
N ARG A 108 3.53 33.04 2.16
CA ARG A 108 2.50 32.05 1.84
C ARG A 108 3.17 30.70 1.58
N ARG A 109 3.02 29.77 2.51
CA ARG A 109 3.58 28.42 2.40
C ARG A 109 3.04 27.78 1.11
N MET A 110 3.94 27.21 0.32
CA MET A 110 3.58 26.52 -0.92
C MET A 110 2.61 25.37 -0.59
N ARG A 111 1.58 25.19 -1.42
CA ARG A 111 0.64 24.08 -1.32
C ARG A 111 0.28 23.56 -2.70
N ALA A 112 0.09 22.26 -2.81
CA ALA A 112 -0.35 21.60 -4.03
C ALA A 112 -1.27 20.42 -3.70
N LEU A 113 -2.15 20.08 -4.63
CA LEU A 113 -3.14 19.00 -4.49
C LEU A 113 -3.05 18.11 -5.72
N MET A 114 -3.02 16.80 -5.49
CA MET A 114 -3.23 15.79 -6.53
C MET A 114 -4.40 14.87 -6.19
N VAL A 115 -5.04 14.33 -7.20
CA VAL A 115 -6.13 13.37 -7.08
C VAL A 115 -5.71 12.04 -7.70
N ILE A 116 -5.82 10.96 -6.95
CA ILE A 116 -5.63 9.60 -7.45
C ILE A 116 -7.02 9.00 -7.67
N PRO A 117 -7.41 8.69 -8.93
CA PRO A 117 -8.71 8.09 -9.21
C PRO A 117 -8.85 6.70 -8.57
N GLY A 118 -10.05 6.38 -8.11
CA GLY A 118 -10.37 5.09 -7.50
C GLY A 118 -9.80 4.91 -6.09
N ARG A 119 -9.95 3.70 -5.56
CA ARG A 119 -9.50 3.33 -4.21
C ARG A 119 -8.16 2.62 -4.23
N MET A 120 -7.48 2.57 -3.10
CA MET A 120 -6.31 1.71 -2.90
C MET A 120 -6.66 0.49 -2.03
N PRO A 121 -5.91 -0.63 -2.16
CA PRO A 121 -6.00 -1.77 -1.25
C PRO A 121 -5.73 -1.34 0.20
N GLY A 122 -6.47 -1.93 1.14
CA GLY A 122 -6.25 -1.71 2.56
C GLY A 122 -5.15 -2.61 3.13
N LEU A 123 -4.87 -2.44 4.41
CA LEU A 123 -3.97 -3.31 5.17
C LEU A 123 -4.33 -4.79 5.06
N ASN A 124 -5.61 -5.13 5.20
CA ASN A 124 -6.06 -6.52 5.16
C ASN A 124 -5.86 -7.16 3.78
N ASP A 125 -5.97 -6.37 2.70
CA ASP A 125 -5.69 -6.84 1.34
C ASP A 125 -4.20 -7.11 1.16
N TYR A 126 -3.36 -6.23 1.71
CA TYR A 126 -1.91 -6.37 1.68
C TYR A 126 -1.42 -7.60 2.46
N VAL A 127 -1.88 -7.78 3.70
CA VAL A 127 -1.53 -8.95 4.54
C VAL A 127 -1.97 -10.26 3.88
N ARG A 128 -3.14 -10.27 3.24
CA ARG A 128 -3.61 -11.44 2.48
C ARG A 128 -2.69 -11.74 1.31
N ALA A 129 -2.23 -10.72 0.59
CA ALA A 129 -1.27 -10.88 -0.51
C ALA A 129 0.07 -11.42 -0.01
N GLU A 130 0.58 -10.95 1.14
CA GLU A 130 1.81 -11.47 1.77
C GLU A 130 1.70 -12.97 2.06
N ARG A 131 0.55 -13.40 2.60
CA ARG A 131 0.31 -14.80 2.96
C ARG A 131 0.04 -15.71 1.77
N ALA A 132 -0.44 -15.17 0.65
CA ALA A 132 -0.80 -15.96 -0.52
C ALA A 132 0.43 -16.33 -1.36
N ASN A 133 1.35 -15.39 -1.58
CA ASN A 133 2.54 -15.61 -2.40
C ASN A 133 3.64 -14.63 -2.01
N ARG A 134 4.88 -15.11 -1.90
CA ARG A 134 6.07 -14.30 -1.56
C ARG A 134 6.26 -13.04 -2.42
N PHE A 135 5.72 -13.01 -3.64
CA PHE A 135 5.83 -11.87 -4.57
C PHE A 135 4.58 -11.00 -4.64
N ALA A 136 3.42 -11.47 -4.18
CA ALA A 136 2.15 -10.78 -4.42
C ALA A 136 2.08 -9.42 -3.70
N ALA A 137 2.51 -9.36 -2.44
CA ALA A 137 2.55 -8.09 -1.70
C ALA A 137 3.55 -7.09 -2.31
N SER A 138 4.71 -7.56 -2.75
CA SER A 138 5.71 -6.71 -3.41
C SER A 138 5.19 -6.14 -4.72
N LYS A 139 4.52 -6.97 -5.53
CA LYS A 139 3.86 -6.54 -6.77
C LYS A 139 2.76 -5.51 -6.48
N MET A 140 1.87 -5.79 -5.53
CA MET A 140 0.81 -4.85 -5.14
C MET A 140 1.39 -3.51 -4.68
N LYS A 141 2.42 -3.53 -3.82
CA LYS A 141 3.11 -2.31 -3.38
C LYS A 141 3.62 -1.52 -4.58
N LYS A 142 4.37 -2.18 -5.48
CA LYS A 142 4.94 -1.55 -6.67
C LYS A 142 3.87 -0.88 -7.54
N GLU A 143 2.78 -1.58 -7.82
CA GLU A 143 1.67 -1.07 -8.63
C GLU A 143 1.01 0.16 -8.01
N GLN A 144 0.73 0.14 -6.70
CA GLN A 144 0.08 1.27 -6.04
C GLN A 144 1.02 2.47 -5.88
N THR A 145 2.31 2.24 -5.61
CA THR A 145 3.34 3.28 -5.59
C THR A 145 3.51 3.93 -6.96
N GLU A 146 3.54 3.13 -8.02
CA GLU A 146 3.62 3.63 -9.40
C GLU A 146 2.40 4.47 -9.77
N ARG A 147 1.19 4.00 -9.44
CA ARG A 147 -0.05 4.74 -9.66
C ARG A 147 -0.04 6.11 -8.96
N ALA A 148 0.45 6.19 -7.72
CA ALA A 148 0.58 7.46 -7.01
C ALA A 148 1.63 8.39 -7.66
N GLY A 149 2.78 7.84 -8.07
CA GLY A 149 3.83 8.60 -8.75
C GLY A 149 3.38 9.14 -10.11
N ILE A 150 2.69 8.33 -10.92
CA ILE A 150 2.12 8.75 -12.20
C ILE A 150 1.13 9.90 -11.98
N ALA A 151 0.21 9.75 -11.02
CA ALA A 151 -0.77 10.80 -10.72
C ALA A 151 -0.10 12.13 -10.33
N ALA A 152 1.01 12.08 -9.58
CA ALA A 152 1.77 13.27 -9.20
C ALA A 152 2.42 13.96 -10.40
N VAL A 153 3.01 13.17 -11.32
CA VAL A 153 3.67 13.68 -12.53
C VAL A 153 2.65 14.27 -13.51
N GLU A 154 1.57 13.53 -13.80
CA GLU A 154 0.51 13.97 -14.71
C GLU A 154 -0.15 15.28 -14.25
N GLN A 155 -0.31 15.44 -12.93
CA GLN A 155 -0.88 16.65 -12.32
C GLN A 155 0.16 17.73 -12.01
N ARG A 156 1.41 17.54 -12.45
CA ARG A 156 2.50 18.52 -12.34
C ARG A 156 2.72 19.01 -10.91
N MET A 157 2.71 18.09 -9.95
CA MET A 157 3.01 18.41 -8.55
C MET A 157 4.38 19.07 -8.44
N PRO A 158 4.51 20.21 -7.72
CA PRO A 158 5.79 20.89 -7.57
C PRO A 158 6.70 20.12 -6.62
N ARG A 159 8.01 20.34 -6.75
CA ARG A 159 8.99 19.84 -5.80
C ARG A 159 9.00 20.69 -4.53
N PHE A 160 8.87 20.06 -3.37
CA PHE A 160 9.02 20.68 -2.05
C PHE A 160 10.43 20.41 -1.52
N SER A 161 11.20 21.48 -1.30
CA SER A 161 12.59 21.40 -0.81
C SER A 161 12.72 21.39 0.72
N GLY A 162 11.70 21.88 1.43
CA GLY A 162 11.64 21.91 2.89
C GLY A 162 10.81 20.77 3.48
N ARG A 163 10.57 20.84 4.80
CA ARG A 163 9.64 19.92 5.46
C ARG A 163 8.21 20.14 4.94
N VAL A 164 7.42 19.08 4.92
CA VAL A 164 6.03 19.14 4.45
C VAL A 164 5.04 18.55 5.44
N GLU A 165 3.84 19.08 5.42
CA GLU A 165 2.64 18.44 5.97
C GLU A 165 1.84 17.84 4.82
N ILE A 166 1.38 16.61 5.00
CA ILE A 166 0.58 15.90 3.99
C ILE A 166 -0.78 15.55 4.57
N VAL A 167 -1.84 15.92 3.85
CA VAL A 167 -3.22 15.58 4.19
C VAL A 167 -3.77 14.63 3.14
N PHE A 168 -4.21 13.46 3.58
CA PHE A 168 -4.90 12.49 2.74
C PHE A 168 -6.40 12.58 2.98
N THR A 169 -7.17 12.79 1.92
CA THR A 169 -8.63 12.66 1.96
C THR A 169 -9.04 11.40 1.23
N TRP A 170 -9.43 10.39 2.00
CA TRP A 170 -9.88 9.08 1.52
C TRP A 170 -11.36 9.17 1.15
N VAL A 171 -11.67 9.26 -0.14
CA VAL A 171 -13.06 9.29 -0.64
C VAL A 171 -13.48 7.88 -1.04
N GLU A 172 -14.17 7.21 -0.12
CA GLU A 172 -14.62 5.82 -0.28
C GLU A 172 -16.02 5.73 -0.89
N GLU A 173 -16.34 4.60 -1.50
CA GLU A 173 -17.69 4.41 -2.07
C GLU A 173 -18.77 4.25 -0.97
N ASN A 174 -18.37 3.73 0.21
CA ASN A 174 -19.22 3.42 1.36
C ASN A 174 -18.36 3.25 2.63
N ARG A 175 -19.02 2.97 3.76
CA ARG A 175 -18.41 2.81 5.09
C ARG A 175 -18.05 1.36 5.48
N ARG A 176 -17.89 0.45 4.51
CA ARG A 176 -17.65 -0.98 4.81
C ARG A 176 -16.21 -1.30 5.19
N ARG A 177 -15.25 -0.46 4.82
CA ARG A 177 -13.84 -0.62 5.15
C ARG A 177 -13.50 0.27 6.34
N ASP A 178 -12.80 -0.29 7.32
CA ASP A 178 -12.34 0.46 8.49
C ASP A 178 -11.36 1.57 8.08
N MET A 179 -11.41 2.70 8.80
CA MET A 179 -10.67 3.91 8.46
C MET A 179 -9.15 3.70 8.53
N ASP A 180 -8.68 2.96 9.53
CA ASP A 180 -7.29 2.57 9.71
C ASP A 180 -6.82 1.60 8.60
N ASN A 181 -7.67 0.64 8.23
CA ASN A 181 -7.42 -0.28 7.13
C ASN A 181 -7.27 0.46 5.79
N VAL A 182 -8.08 1.49 5.55
CA VAL A 182 -7.95 2.36 4.36
C VAL A 182 -6.69 3.23 4.44
N ALA A 183 -6.45 3.89 5.57
CA ALA A 183 -5.35 4.83 5.75
C ALA A 183 -3.97 4.17 5.61
N PHE A 184 -3.85 2.85 5.78
CA PHE A 184 -2.62 2.12 5.49
C PHE A 184 -2.03 2.43 4.10
N ALA A 185 -2.88 2.68 3.11
CA ALA A 185 -2.48 2.99 1.75
C ALA A 185 -1.61 4.27 1.64
N LYS A 186 -1.55 5.13 2.67
CA LYS A 186 -0.67 6.29 2.71
C LYS A 186 0.79 5.92 2.46
N LYS A 187 1.20 4.72 2.87
CA LYS A 187 2.55 4.18 2.65
C LYS A 187 2.88 4.10 1.16
N PHE A 188 1.94 3.64 0.34
CA PHE A 188 2.14 3.56 -1.11
C PHE A 188 2.24 4.95 -1.75
N ILE A 189 1.43 5.89 -1.26
CA ILE A 189 1.40 7.27 -1.76
C ILE A 189 2.69 8.00 -1.42
N LEU A 190 3.19 7.87 -0.19
CA LEU A 190 4.45 8.46 0.25
C LEU A 190 5.62 7.98 -0.62
N ASP A 191 5.75 6.66 -0.81
CA ASP A 191 6.74 6.07 -1.72
C ASP A 191 6.60 6.64 -3.15
N GLY A 192 5.36 6.85 -3.61
CA GLY A 192 5.05 7.40 -4.93
C GLY A 192 5.46 8.87 -5.07
N LEU A 193 5.24 9.70 -4.04
CA LEU A 193 5.65 11.10 -4.00
C LEU A 193 7.17 11.26 -4.01
N VAL A 194 7.89 10.39 -3.29
CA VAL A 194 9.37 10.32 -3.33
C VAL A 194 9.84 9.94 -4.73
N ARG A 195 9.26 8.87 -5.31
CA ARG A 195 9.62 8.40 -6.67
C ARG A 195 9.34 9.46 -7.74
N ALA A 196 8.29 10.27 -7.58
CA ALA A 196 7.96 11.38 -8.47
C ALA A 196 8.81 12.64 -8.22
N GLY A 197 9.65 12.66 -7.19
CA GLY A 197 10.50 13.81 -6.85
C GLY A 197 9.76 15.00 -6.24
N VAL A 198 8.50 14.81 -5.82
CA VAL A 198 7.67 15.83 -5.15
C VAL A 198 8.23 16.14 -3.76
N ILE A 199 8.63 15.10 -3.03
CA ILE A 199 9.32 15.20 -1.74
C ILE A 199 10.65 14.47 -1.84
N HIS A 200 11.61 14.82 -0.98
CA HIS A 200 12.91 14.17 -0.96
C HIS A 200 12.85 12.75 -0.39
N ASP A 201 12.14 12.56 0.73
CA ASP A 201 12.04 11.31 1.47
C ASP A 201 10.77 11.34 2.35
N ASP A 202 10.31 10.19 2.84
CA ASP A 202 9.15 10.07 3.73
C ASP A 202 9.51 9.99 5.23
N THR A 203 10.80 10.12 5.54
CA THR A 203 11.29 10.14 6.93
C THR A 203 10.82 11.37 7.73
N PRO A 204 10.80 11.30 9.07
CA PRO A 204 10.42 12.43 9.93
C PRO A 204 11.25 13.70 9.74
N GLN A 205 12.44 13.59 9.14
CA GLN A 205 13.25 14.75 8.77
C GLN A 205 12.52 15.65 7.76
N TYR A 206 11.83 15.07 6.78
CA TYR A 206 11.15 15.78 5.70
C TYR A 206 9.63 15.87 5.90
N ILE A 207 9.06 14.98 6.72
CA ILE A 207 7.63 14.99 7.04
C ILE A 207 7.43 15.66 8.41
N ALA A 208 6.76 16.81 8.42
CA ALA A 208 6.35 17.51 9.64
C ALA A 208 5.06 16.95 10.24
N GLY A 209 4.16 16.44 9.40
CA GLY A 209 2.90 15.87 9.85
C GLY A 209 2.16 15.14 8.75
N LEU A 210 1.40 14.12 9.15
CA LEU A 210 0.47 13.38 8.31
C LEU A 210 -0.93 13.48 8.94
N ALA A 211 -1.94 13.77 8.13
CA ALA A 211 -3.32 13.80 8.59
C ALA A 211 -4.23 13.03 7.63
N ASP A 212 -5.20 12.30 8.19
CA ASP A 212 -6.18 11.53 7.43
C ASP A 212 -7.57 12.14 7.61
N ARG A 213 -8.27 12.32 6.48
CA ARG A 213 -9.66 12.75 6.40
C ARG A 213 -10.43 11.70 5.61
N PHE A 214 -11.70 11.52 5.94
CA PHE A 214 -12.54 10.51 5.31
C PHE A 214 -13.81 11.16 4.79
N ALA A 215 -14.12 10.85 3.55
CA ALA A 215 -15.34 11.27 2.88
C ALA A 215 -15.90 10.09 2.08
N TYR A 216 -17.14 10.23 1.61
CA TYR A 216 -17.82 9.14 0.91
C TYR A 216 -18.50 9.66 -0.35
N ASP A 217 -18.19 9.03 -1.48
CA ASP A 217 -18.76 9.30 -2.80
C ASP A 217 -18.86 7.98 -3.56
N ARG A 218 -20.09 7.47 -3.67
CA ARG A 218 -20.36 6.19 -4.32
C ARG A 218 -20.04 6.20 -5.81
N GLN A 219 -20.16 7.35 -6.47
CA GLN A 219 -20.01 7.46 -7.92
C GLN A 219 -18.55 7.71 -8.30
N ARG A 220 -17.82 8.47 -7.49
CA ARG A 220 -16.45 8.91 -7.80
C ARG A 220 -15.50 8.73 -6.60
N PRO A 221 -15.23 7.48 -6.19
CA PRO A 221 -14.22 7.20 -5.20
C PRO A 221 -12.85 7.62 -5.71
N ARG A 222 -12.05 8.22 -4.83
CA ARG A 222 -10.75 8.82 -5.15
C ARG A 222 -9.96 9.06 -3.87
N ILE A 223 -8.68 9.38 -4.03
CA ILE A 223 -7.83 9.81 -2.92
C ILE A 223 -7.29 11.19 -3.28
N GLU A 224 -7.55 12.19 -2.44
CA GLU A 224 -7.01 13.53 -2.62
C GLU A 224 -5.82 13.70 -1.68
N VAL A 225 -4.69 14.15 -2.22
CA VAL A 225 -3.43 14.27 -1.49
C VAL A 225 -2.95 15.71 -1.57
N GLU A 226 -3.04 16.41 -0.45
CA GLU A 226 -2.60 17.79 -0.31
C GLU A 226 -1.23 17.83 0.36
N VAL A 227 -0.26 18.50 -0.27
CA VAL A 227 1.10 18.70 0.26
C VAL A 227 1.30 20.18 0.55
N ARG A 228 1.78 20.52 1.75
CA ARG A 228 1.98 21.89 2.24
C ARG A 228 3.40 22.05 2.79
N GLY A 229 4.06 23.17 2.52
CA GLY A 229 5.35 23.49 3.14
C GLY A 229 5.22 23.82 4.63
N ALA A 230 6.01 23.18 5.50
CA ALA A 230 6.00 23.26 6.96
C ALA A 230 7.07 24.17 7.56
#